data_AF-A0A165TYT9-F1
#
_entry.id   AF-A0A165TYT9-F1
#
_cell.length_a   1.000
_cell.length_b   1.000
_cell.length_c   1.000
_cell.angle_alpha   90.00
_cell.angle_beta   90.00
_cell.angle_gamma   90.00
#
_symmetry.space_group_name_H-M   'P 1'
#
loop_
_entity.id
_entity.type
_entity.pdbx_description
1 polymer ?
#
loop_
_entity_poly.entity_id
_entity_poly.type
_entity_poly.pdbx_seq_one_letter_code
_entity_poly.pdbx_strand_id
1 'polypeptide(L)'
;MKQRMSSEFIYQLFALLIAVIVVHAAYVGAIRPAAQAQIEQQQALQASGEDYVPQRTLAVVIRDLEQEACFILLIWALAIMGYKGRRTMAEQALVEQRLLDIPEGTSVLPEDAREYSRSLEALPEQEQDYLLPRTLLAALQRFATTGNIQAVSDTVKESCEIEADRLDSELSMVRYIAWAIPSIGFIGTVRGIGDALGQAYKAVEGDISGVTVSLGVAFNSTFVALVLSIIIMFCLHQLQLSQERLVLDCQRYADKRLLRHLVN
;
A
#
# COMPACT_ATOMS: atom_id res chain seq x y z
N MET A 1 -15.00 -23.89 14.09
CA MET A 1 -13.76 -23.09 14.06
C MET A 1 -12.71 -23.76 13.18
N LYS A 2 -12.63 -23.36 11.91
CA LYS A 2 -11.45 -23.58 11.07
C LYS A 2 -11.09 -22.19 10.54
N GLN A 3 -10.19 -21.49 11.24
CA GLN A 3 -9.56 -20.29 10.69
C GLN A 3 -8.68 -20.75 9.52
N ARG A 4 -9.27 -20.88 8.33
CA ARG A 4 -8.51 -20.79 7.09
C ARG A 4 -7.93 -19.39 7.10
N MET A 5 -6.63 -19.27 7.33
CA MET A 5 -5.92 -18.02 7.10
C MET A 5 -6.26 -17.56 5.68
N SER A 6 -6.74 -16.33 5.53
CA SER A 6 -7.02 -15.77 4.20
C SER A 6 -5.76 -15.89 3.34
N SER A 7 -5.91 -16.24 2.07
CA SER A 7 -4.78 -16.31 1.11
C SER A 7 -3.98 -15.01 1.10
N GLU A 8 -4.66 -13.88 1.32
CA GLU A 8 -4.05 -12.58 1.49
C GLU A 8 -3.12 -12.53 2.70
N PHE A 9 -3.55 -12.98 3.88
CA PHE A 9 -2.71 -12.97 5.09
C PHE A 9 -1.43 -13.78 4.88
N ILE A 10 -1.55 -14.94 4.23
CA ILE A 10 -0.39 -15.80 3.90
C ILE A 10 0.57 -15.03 2.99
N TYR A 11 0.06 -14.39 1.93
CA TYR A 11 0.88 -13.56 1.04
C TYR A 11 1.58 -12.42 1.81
N GLN A 12 0.85 -11.69 2.67
CA GLN A 12 1.43 -10.60 3.45
C GLN A 12 2.55 -11.07 4.38
N LEU A 13 2.39 -12.24 5.01
CA LEU A 13 3.40 -12.83 5.89
C LEU A 13 4.67 -13.24 5.12
N PHE A 14 4.51 -13.92 3.98
CA PHE A 14 5.65 -14.30 3.15
C PHE A 14 6.33 -13.08 2.53
N ALA A 15 5.57 -12.07 2.10
CA ALA A 15 6.11 -10.82 1.61
C ALA A 15 6.97 -10.12 2.66
N LEU A 16 6.54 -10.10 3.93
CA LEU A 16 7.33 -9.55 5.03
C LEU A 16 8.63 -10.35 5.24
N LEU A 17 8.53 -11.69 5.30
CA LEU A 17 9.69 -12.55 5.51
C LEU A 17 10.72 -12.39 4.39
N ILE A 18 10.27 -12.32 3.14
CA ILE A 18 11.13 -12.07 1.98
C ILE A 18 11.76 -10.67 2.08
N ALA A 19 10.98 -9.64 2.41
CA ALA A 19 11.50 -8.28 2.58
C ALA A 19 12.59 -8.22 3.64
N VAL A 20 12.39 -8.86 4.80
CA VAL A 20 13.40 -8.97 5.86
C VAL A 20 14.66 -9.63 5.34
N ILE A 21 14.55 -10.82 4.73
CA ILE A 21 15.73 -11.57 4.25
C ILE A 21 16.50 -10.79 3.19
N VAL A 22 15.81 -10.24 2.19
CA VAL A 22 16.44 -9.56 1.05
C VAL A 22 17.12 -8.27 1.52
N VAL A 23 16.43 -7.45 2.32
CA VAL A 23 17.01 -6.19 2.81
C VAL A 23 18.16 -6.49 3.75
N HIS A 24 17.98 -7.40 4.71
CA HIS A 24 19.05 -7.75 5.65
C HIS A 24 20.30 -8.30 4.95
N ALA A 25 20.12 -9.17 3.94
CA ALA A 25 21.22 -9.68 3.14
C ALA A 25 21.95 -8.57 2.37
N ALA A 26 21.22 -7.60 1.80
CA ALA A 26 21.83 -6.44 1.15
C ALA A 26 22.60 -5.55 2.15
N TYR A 27 22.06 -5.39 3.36
CA TYR A 27 22.68 -4.61 4.42
C TYR A 27 23.99 -5.21 4.91
N VAL A 28 23.99 -6.52 5.19
CA VAL A 28 25.18 -7.24 5.67
C VAL A 28 26.20 -7.47 4.55
N GLY A 29 25.74 -7.77 3.34
CA GLY A 29 26.61 -8.15 2.21
C GLY A 29 27.22 -6.97 1.46
N ALA A 30 26.55 -5.81 1.41
CA ALA A 30 26.98 -4.69 0.57
C ALA A 30 27.01 -3.35 1.30
N ILE A 31 25.91 -2.95 1.96
CA ILE A 31 25.76 -1.57 2.46
C ILE A 31 26.71 -1.29 3.63
N ARG A 32 26.68 -2.13 4.68
CA ARG A 32 27.53 -1.91 5.86
C ARG A 32 29.02 -2.08 5.55
N PRO A 33 29.47 -3.10 4.78
CA PRO A 33 30.87 -3.19 4.37
C PRO A 33 31.34 -1.99 3.55
N ALA A 34 30.54 -1.53 2.59
CA ALA A 34 30.89 -0.36 1.77
C ALA A 34 30.97 0.93 2.60
N ALA A 35 30.03 1.13 3.51
CA ALA A 35 30.05 2.27 4.43
C ALA A 35 31.29 2.23 5.34
N GLN A 36 31.64 1.05 5.86
CA GLN A 36 32.80 0.87 6.74
C GLN A 36 34.12 1.15 6.00
N ALA A 37 34.31 0.56 4.82
CA ALA A 37 35.51 0.75 4.01
C ALA A 37 35.75 2.24 3.69
N GLN A 38 34.69 2.97 3.39
CA GLN A 38 34.79 4.40 3.13
C GLN A 38 35.14 5.20 4.37
N ILE A 39 34.54 4.91 5.52
CA ILE A 39 34.84 5.61 6.77
C ILE A 39 36.29 5.39 7.19
N GLU A 40 36.78 4.15 7.05
CA GLU A 40 38.19 3.83 7.31
C GLU A 40 39.12 4.59 6.37
N GLN A 41 38.79 4.67 5.07
CA GLN A 41 39.56 5.46 4.12
C GLN A 41 39.58 6.95 4.49
N GLN A 42 38.44 7.51 4.91
CA GLN A 42 38.34 8.91 5.32
C GLN A 42 39.14 9.20 6.60
N GLN A 43 39.10 8.27 7.56
CA GLN A 43 39.89 8.38 8.79
C GLN A 43 41.39 8.32 8.50
N ALA A 44 41.82 7.45 7.58
CA ALA A 44 43.21 7.36 7.15
C ALA A 44 43.70 8.65 6.46
N LEU A 45 42.87 9.24 5.59
CA LEU A 45 43.18 10.51 4.92
C LEU A 45 43.24 11.68 5.91
N GLN A 46 42.31 11.75 6.86
CA GLN A 46 42.33 12.78 7.91
C GLN A 46 43.58 12.65 8.81
N ALA A 47 44.00 11.43 9.14
CA ALA A 47 45.23 11.20 9.91
C ALA A 47 46.51 11.57 9.15
N SER A 48 46.47 11.58 7.80
CA SER A 48 47.61 11.97 6.96
C SER A 48 47.85 13.48 6.87
N GLY A 49 46.91 14.31 7.39
CA GLY A 49 47.04 15.77 7.44
C GLY A 49 46.77 16.49 6.11
N GLU A 50 46.28 15.80 5.08
CA GLU A 50 45.79 16.43 3.85
C GLU A 50 44.44 17.15 4.11
N ASP A 51 44.26 18.31 3.47
CA ASP A 51 42.96 19.02 3.42
C ASP A 51 41.93 18.16 2.67
N TYR A 52 41.24 17.29 3.41
CA TYR A 52 40.24 16.38 2.86
C TYR A 52 38.83 16.81 3.26
N VAL A 53 37.99 17.12 2.26
CA VAL A 53 36.56 17.36 2.46
C VAL A 53 35.83 16.01 2.49
N PRO A 54 35.20 15.62 3.62
CA PRO A 54 34.50 14.35 3.72
C PRO A 54 33.33 14.28 2.72
N GLN A 55 33.41 13.35 1.76
CA GLN A 55 32.28 13.04 0.89
C GLN A 55 31.40 11.96 1.52
N ARG A 56 30.11 12.22 1.73
CA ARG A 56 29.18 11.20 2.22
C ARG A 56 28.58 10.45 1.03
N THR A 57 28.77 9.13 0.97
CA THR A 57 28.06 8.32 -0.02
C THR A 57 26.70 7.87 0.51
N LEU A 58 25.87 7.41 -0.41
CA LEU A 58 24.57 6.82 -0.10
C LEU A 58 24.69 5.65 0.90
N ALA A 59 25.72 4.79 0.76
CA ALA A 59 25.95 3.68 1.68
C ALA A 59 26.15 4.15 3.13
N VAL A 60 26.90 5.24 3.35
CA VAL A 60 27.08 5.83 4.68
C VAL A 60 25.79 6.44 5.22
N VAL A 61 24.95 7.01 4.35
CA VAL A 61 23.66 7.62 4.74
C VAL A 61 22.63 6.58 5.17
N ILE A 62 22.61 5.40 4.55
CA ILE A 62 21.57 4.39 4.81
C ILE A 62 22.01 3.23 5.72
N ARG A 63 23.21 3.27 6.31
CA ARG A 63 23.82 2.11 6.98
C ARG A 63 23.18 1.67 8.29
N ASP A 64 22.51 2.58 9.01
CA ASP A 64 22.04 2.30 10.38
C ASP A 64 20.78 1.41 10.39
N LEU A 65 20.45 0.92 11.58
CA LEU A 65 19.37 -0.07 11.79
C LEU A 65 17.99 0.52 11.49
N GLU A 66 17.82 1.81 11.75
CA GLU A 66 16.58 2.54 11.52
C GLU A 66 16.22 2.56 10.03
N GLN A 67 17.20 2.85 9.15
CA GLN A 67 16.99 2.85 7.70
C GLN A 67 16.70 1.44 7.19
N GLU A 68 17.40 0.42 7.72
CA GLU A 68 17.12 -0.99 7.38
C GLU A 68 15.66 -1.35 7.66
N ALA A 69 15.17 -1.03 8.86
CA ALA A 69 13.78 -1.24 9.23
C ALA A 69 12.82 -0.48 8.31
N CYS A 70 13.12 0.78 7.99
CA CYS A 70 12.30 1.57 7.05
C CYS A 70 12.25 0.94 5.64
N PHE A 71 13.35 0.39 5.12
CA PHE A 71 13.36 -0.29 3.82
C PHE A 71 12.57 -1.61 3.83
N ILE A 72 12.67 -2.39 4.91
CA ILE A 72 11.85 -3.60 5.09
C ILE A 72 10.36 -3.24 5.04
N LEU A 73 9.97 -2.24 5.83
CA LEU A 73 8.59 -1.76 5.88
C LEU A 73 8.11 -1.20 4.54
N LEU A 74 8.96 -0.46 3.82
CA LEU A 74 8.66 0.05 2.48
C LEU A 74 8.35 -1.08 1.50
N ILE A 75 9.23 -2.06 1.39
CA ILE A 75 9.06 -3.18 0.45
C ILE A 75 7.82 -3.99 0.81
N TRP A 76 7.60 -4.22 2.11
CA TRP A 76 6.41 -4.92 2.59
C TRP A 76 5.13 -4.16 2.23
N ALA A 77 5.05 -2.85 2.51
CA ALA A 77 3.89 -2.03 2.16
C ALA A 77 3.63 -1.99 0.64
N LEU A 78 4.68 -1.85 -0.17
CA LEU A 78 4.59 -1.89 -1.63
C LEU A 78 4.09 -3.25 -2.14
N ALA A 79 4.51 -4.35 -1.52
CA ALA A 79 4.04 -5.69 -1.89
C ALA A 79 2.54 -5.87 -1.57
N ILE A 80 2.07 -5.36 -0.42
CA ILE A 80 0.64 -5.36 -0.05
C ILE A 80 -0.16 -4.51 -1.04
N MET A 81 0.27 -3.26 -1.28
CA MET A 81 -0.39 -2.36 -2.21
C MET A 81 -0.40 -2.90 -3.64
N GLY A 82 0.69 -3.52 -4.10
CA GLY A 82 0.78 -4.13 -5.41
C GLY A 82 -0.20 -5.29 -5.58
N TYR A 83 -0.35 -6.15 -4.56
CA TYR A 83 -1.34 -7.22 -4.57
C TYR A 83 -2.77 -6.68 -4.69
N LYS A 84 -3.11 -5.68 -3.86
CA LYS A 84 -4.44 -5.03 -3.91
C LYS A 84 -4.68 -4.28 -5.22
N GLY A 85 -3.67 -3.56 -5.71
CA GLY A 85 -3.72 -2.83 -6.97
C GLY A 85 -3.98 -3.73 -8.17
N ARG A 86 -3.36 -4.90 -8.23
CA ARG A 86 -3.64 -5.88 -9.32
C ARG A 86 -5.09 -6.33 -9.32
N ARG A 87 -5.68 -6.58 -8.15
CA ARG A 87 -7.11 -6.91 -8.05
C ARG A 87 -7.97 -5.73 -8.50
N THR A 88 -7.72 -4.51 -8.01
CA THR A 88 -8.45 -3.30 -8.43
C THR A 88 -8.39 -3.10 -9.95
N MET A 89 -7.23 -3.30 -10.59
CA MET A 89 -7.09 -3.18 -12.04
C MET A 89 -7.88 -4.27 -12.79
N ALA A 90 -7.91 -5.50 -12.28
CA ALA A 90 -8.72 -6.58 -12.87
C ALA A 90 -10.22 -6.28 -12.77
N GLU A 91 -10.69 -5.77 -11.62
CA GLU A 91 -12.09 -5.35 -11.44
C GLU A 91 -12.44 -4.17 -12.37
N GLN A 92 -11.57 -3.17 -12.50
CA GLN A 92 -11.76 -2.04 -13.42
C GLN A 92 -11.88 -2.50 -14.88
N ALA A 93 -11.03 -3.43 -15.31
CA ALA A 93 -11.10 -3.99 -16.66
C ALA A 93 -12.42 -4.73 -16.91
N LEU A 94 -13.04 -5.31 -15.87
CA LEU A 94 -14.36 -5.95 -15.98
C LEU A 94 -15.48 -4.91 -16.06
N VAL A 95 -15.38 -3.78 -15.36
CA VAL A 95 -16.36 -2.68 -15.43
C VAL A 95 -16.41 -2.05 -16.82
N GLU A 96 -15.29 -2.01 -17.54
CA GLU A 96 -15.25 -1.54 -18.93
C GLU A 96 -15.93 -2.52 -19.92
N GLN A 97 -16.13 -3.77 -19.53
CA GLN A 97 -16.83 -4.76 -20.33
C GLN A 97 -18.35 -4.61 -20.20
N ARG A 98 -19.08 -4.97 -21.26
CA ARG A 98 -20.54 -5.03 -21.23
C ARG A 98 -21.00 -6.38 -20.67
N LEU A 99 -21.05 -6.48 -19.35
CA LEU A 99 -21.57 -7.66 -18.65
C LEU A 99 -23.07 -7.89 -18.87
N LEU A 100 -23.81 -6.80 -19.10
CA LEU A 100 -25.24 -6.84 -19.42
C LEU A 100 -25.42 -6.19 -20.79
N ASP A 101 -25.88 -6.99 -21.75
CA ASP A 101 -26.22 -6.52 -23.09
C ASP A 101 -27.74 -6.37 -23.21
N ILE A 102 -28.27 -5.30 -22.60
CA ILE A 102 -29.67 -4.92 -22.73
C ILE A 102 -29.75 -3.88 -23.85
N PRO A 103 -30.40 -4.18 -24.99
CA PRO A 103 -30.53 -3.24 -26.10
C PRO A 103 -31.30 -1.98 -25.67
N GLU A 104 -30.90 -0.82 -26.18
CA GLU A 104 -31.62 0.43 -25.89
C GLU A 104 -33.09 0.32 -26.34
N GLY A 105 -34.00 0.76 -25.47
CA GLY A 105 -35.45 0.66 -25.69
C GLY A 105 -36.07 -0.66 -25.23
N THR A 106 -35.28 -1.59 -24.69
CA THR A 106 -35.79 -2.81 -24.05
C THR A 106 -36.22 -2.50 -22.62
N SER A 107 -37.43 -2.91 -22.25
CA SER A 107 -37.91 -2.92 -20.87
C SER A 107 -37.64 -4.29 -20.26
N VAL A 108 -37.03 -4.32 -19.07
CA VAL A 108 -36.77 -5.53 -18.31
C VAL A 108 -37.84 -5.66 -17.23
N LEU A 109 -38.64 -6.72 -17.32
CA LEU A 109 -39.64 -7.07 -16.32
C LEU A 109 -39.03 -7.96 -15.22
N PRO A 110 -39.66 -8.08 -14.04
CA PRO A 110 -39.16 -8.92 -12.96
C PRO A 110 -38.93 -10.39 -13.36
N GLU A 111 -39.75 -10.91 -14.27
CA GLU A 111 -39.62 -12.26 -14.84
C GLU A 111 -38.38 -12.44 -15.72
N ASP A 112 -37.95 -11.40 -16.42
CA ASP A 112 -36.76 -11.41 -17.30
C ASP A 112 -35.45 -11.34 -16.50
N ALA A 113 -35.48 -10.84 -15.27
CA ALA A 113 -34.30 -10.63 -14.44
C ALA A 113 -33.48 -11.90 -14.20
N ARG A 114 -34.13 -13.08 -14.19
CA ARG A 114 -33.45 -14.38 -14.09
C ARG A 114 -32.61 -14.71 -15.31
N GLU A 115 -33.03 -14.28 -16.51
CA GLU A 115 -32.28 -14.52 -17.74
C GLU A 115 -30.97 -13.73 -17.73
N TYR A 116 -31.03 -12.44 -17.41
CA TYR A 116 -29.84 -11.58 -17.31
C TYR A 116 -28.87 -12.01 -16.21
N SER A 117 -29.37 -12.65 -15.15
CA SER A 117 -28.53 -13.19 -14.06
C SER A 117 -27.64 -14.34 -14.54
N ARG A 118 -28.10 -15.17 -15.49
CA ARG A 118 -27.31 -16.32 -16.02
C ARG A 118 -26.01 -15.89 -16.68
N SER A 119 -25.99 -14.74 -17.37
CA SER A 119 -24.78 -14.21 -17.98
C SER A 119 -23.72 -13.84 -16.95
N LEU A 120 -24.14 -13.40 -15.77
CA LEU A 120 -23.25 -13.09 -14.64
C LEU A 120 -22.79 -14.37 -13.93
N GLU A 121 -23.69 -15.34 -13.75
CA GLU A 121 -23.39 -16.66 -13.19
C GLU A 121 -22.48 -17.52 -14.09
N ALA A 122 -22.40 -17.18 -15.38
CA ALA A 122 -21.51 -17.83 -16.34
C ALA A 122 -20.06 -17.30 -16.30
N LEU A 123 -19.78 -16.21 -15.58
CA LEU A 123 -18.43 -15.68 -15.40
C LEU A 123 -17.55 -16.69 -14.62
N PRO A 124 -16.22 -16.64 -14.73
CA PRO A 124 -15.34 -17.40 -13.86
C PRO A 124 -15.62 -17.11 -12.37
N GLU A 125 -15.52 -18.12 -11.50
CA GLU A 125 -15.82 -17.97 -10.05
C GLU A 125 -15.10 -16.78 -9.40
N GLN A 126 -13.85 -16.51 -9.78
CA GLN A 126 -13.09 -15.37 -9.26
C GLN A 126 -13.68 -14.00 -9.67
N GLU A 127 -14.23 -13.89 -10.86
CA GLU A 127 -14.81 -12.65 -11.37
C GLU A 127 -16.22 -12.44 -10.81
N GLN A 128 -16.96 -13.52 -10.52
CA GLN A 128 -18.26 -13.41 -9.85
C GLN A 128 -18.17 -12.73 -8.47
N ASP A 129 -17.05 -12.93 -7.77
CA ASP A 129 -16.77 -12.32 -6.47
C ASP A 129 -16.37 -10.83 -6.55
N TYR A 130 -16.16 -10.28 -7.75
CA TYR A 130 -15.86 -8.86 -7.93
C TYR A 130 -17.07 -7.98 -7.62
N LEU A 131 -16.81 -6.70 -7.32
CA LEU A 131 -17.86 -5.77 -6.89
C LEU A 131 -19.01 -5.69 -7.90
N LEU A 132 -18.70 -5.49 -9.18
CA LEU A 132 -19.74 -5.26 -10.19
C LEU A 132 -20.64 -6.48 -10.41
N PRO A 133 -20.15 -7.68 -10.75
CA PRO A 133 -21.01 -8.85 -10.96
C PRO A 133 -21.84 -9.20 -9.72
N ARG A 134 -21.23 -9.19 -8.54
CA ARG A 134 -21.92 -9.44 -7.27
C ARG A 134 -23.06 -8.46 -7.03
N THR A 135 -22.81 -7.17 -7.29
CA THR A 135 -23.82 -6.11 -7.14
C THR A 135 -24.97 -6.26 -8.14
N LEU A 136 -24.66 -6.53 -9.42
CA LEU A 136 -25.67 -6.73 -10.46
C LEU A 136 -26.51 -7.98 -10.20
N LEU A 137 -25.89 -9.08 -9.76
CA LEU A 137 -26.59 -10.32 -9.41
C LEU A 137 -27.55 -10.08 -8.24
N ALA A 138 -27.09 -9.43 -7.17
CA ALA A 138 -27.94 -9.07 -6.04
C ALA A 138 -29.10 -8.15 -6.46
N ALA A 139 -28.82 -7.16 -7.31
CA ALA A 139 -29.81 -6.23 -7.85
C ALA A 139 -30.89 -6.96 -8.70
N LEU A 140 -30.48 -7.83 -9.62
CA LEU A 140 -31.40 -8.62 -10.46
C LEU A 140 -32.23 -9.60 -9.64
N GLN A 141 -31.64 -10.30 -8.67
CA GLN A 141 -32.36 -11.19 -7.76
C GLN A 141 -33.38 -10.41 -6.91
N ARG A 142 -33.01 -9.22 -6.43
CA ARG A 142 -33.91 -8.32 -5.69
C ARG A 142 -35.08 -7.88 -6.57
N PHE A 143 -34.81 -7.55 -7.83
CA PHE A 143 -35.85 -7.17 -8.78
C PHE A 143 -36.81 -8.32 -9.09
N ALA A 144 -36.27 -9.52 -9.36
CA ALA A 144 -37.05 -10.73 -9.63
C ALA A 144 -38.00 -11.09 -8.48
N THR A 145 -37.65 -10.73 -7.24
CA THR A 145 -38.42 -11.07 -6.04
C THR A 145 -39.43 -9.98 -5.67
N THR A 146 -39.05 -8.71 -5.80
CA THR A 146 -39.85 -7.59 -5.29
C THR A 146 -40.60 -6.82 -6.36
N GLY A 147 -40.15 -6.88 -7.62
CA GLY A 147 -40.64 -6.02 -8.70
C GLY A 147 -40.54 -4.53 -8.39
N ASN A 148 -39.65 -4.12 -7.47
CA ASN A 148 -39.56 -2.74 -6.99
C ASN A 148 -38.20 -2.14 -7.34
N ILE A 149 -38.19 -1.19 -8.28
CA ILE A 149 -37.00 -0.48 -8.74
C ILE A 149 -36.27 0.26 -7.60
N GLN A 150 -36.99 0.84 -6.63
CA GLN A 150 -36.36 1.50 -5.49
C GLN A 150 -35.58 0.49 -4.64
N ALA A 151 -36.15 -0.69 -4.39
CA ALA A 151 -35.46 -1.75 -3.65
C ALA A 151 -34.19 -2.24 -4.36
N VAL A 152 -34.17 -2.20 -5.70
CA VAL A 152 -32.98 -2.50 -6.50
C VAL A 152 -31.93 -1.41 -6.36
N SER A 153 -32.34 -0.15 -6.50
CA SER A 153 -31.45 1.01 -6.32
C SER A 153 -30.79 1.03 -4.95
N ASP A 154 -31.56 0.73 -3.89
CA ASP A 154 -31.05 0.66 -2.53
C ASP A 154 -30.03 -0.48 -2.37
N THR A 155 -30.30 -1.65 -3.00
CA THR A 155 -29.38 -2.81 -2.98
C THR A 155 -28.04 -2.49 -3.66
N VAL A 156 -28.07 -1.77 -4.80
CA VAL A 156 -26.86 -1.33 -5.50
C VAL A 156 -26.04 -0.39 -4.61
N LYS A 157 -26.71 0.60 -4.01
CA LYS A 157 -26.07 1.59 -3.14
C LYS A 157 -25.43 0.93 -1.91
N GLU A 158 -26.18 0.09 -1.21
CA GLU A 158 -25.70 -0.64 -0.03
C GLU A 158 -24.49 -1.53 -0.36
N SER A 159 -24.52 -2.23 -1.50
CA SER A 159 -23.40 -3.07 -1.95
C SER A 159 -22.13 -2.27 -2.21
N CYS A 160 -22.26 -1.07 -2.81
CA CYS A 160 -21.14 -0.18 -3.08
C CYS A 160 -20.59 0.45 -1.80
N GLU A 161 -21.46 0.86 -0.86
CA GLU A 161 -21.07 1.41 0.45
C GLU A 161 -20.30 0.37 1.28
N ILE A 162 -20.80 -0.87 1.36
CA ILE A 162 -20.14 -1.97 2.07
C ILE A 162 -18.75 -2.26 1.47
N GLU A 163 -18.61 -2.28 0.14
CA GLU A 163 -17.30 -2.54 -0.46
C GLU A 163 -16.34 -1.36 -0.28
N ALA A 164 -16.82 -0.11 -0.29
CA ALA A 164 -15.99 1.05 0.02
C ALA A 164 -15.41 0.96 1.45
N ASP A 165 -16.25 0.65 2.44
CA ASP A 165 -15.83 0.48 3.84
C ASP A 165 -14.84 -0.68 4.00
N ARG A 166 -15.06 -1.78 3.26
CA ARG A 166 -14.13 -2.92 3.23
C ARG A 166 -12.78 -2.52 2.64
N LEU A 167 -12.76 -1.86 1.49
CA LEU A 167 -11.52 -1.43 0.82
C LEU A 167 -10.72 -0.48 1.71
N ASP A 168 -11.39 0.46 2.40
CA ASP A 168 -10.73 1.33 3.37
C ASP A 168 -10.14 0.54 4.55
N SER A 169 -10.93 -0.37 5.13
CA SER A 169 -10.49 -1.20 6.27
C SER A 169 -9.27 -2.06 5.91
N GLU A 170 -9.23 -2.59 4.70
CA GLU A 170 -8.12 -3.39 4.18
C GLU A 170 -6.82 -2.58 3.99
N LEU A 171 -6.89 -1.26 3.83
CA LEU A 171 -5.71 -0.37 3.75
C LEU A 171 -5.15 0.03 5.11
N SER A 172 -5.80 -0.34 6.21
CA SER A 172 -5.37 0.00 7.59
C SER A 172 -3.93 -0.39 7.90
N MET A 173 -3.49 -1.59 7.50
CA MET A 173 -2.11 -2.05 7.70
C MET A 173 -1.10 -1.19 6.94
N VAL A 174 -1.42 -0.79 5.72
CA VAL A 174 -0.55 0.09 4.92
C VAL A 174 -0.47 1.48 5.55
N ARG A 175 -1.59 2.03 6.04
CA ARG A 175 -1.61 3.29 6.79
C ARG A 175 -0.76 3.22 8.06
N TYR A 176 -0.85 2.11 8.79
CA TYR A 176 -0.03 1.87 9.97
C TYR A 176 1.46 1.89 9.62
N ILE A 177 1.88 1.22 8.55
CA ILE A 177 3.27 1.23 8.08
C ILE A 177 3.71 2.65 7.65
N ALA A 178 2.86 3.35 6.90
CA ALA A 178 3.13 4.72 6.45
C ALA A 178 3.34 5.69 7.62
N TRP A 179 2.63 5.49 8.73
CA TRP A 179 2.83 6.20 10.00
C TRP A 179 4.09 5.74 10.74
N ALA A 180 4.39 4.44 10.75
CA ALA A 180 5.50 3.88 11.52
C ALA A 180 6.88 4.32 11.00
N ILE A 181 7.06 4.44 9.68
CA ILE A 181 8.35 4.82 9.08
C ILE A 181 8.89 6.17 9.60
N PRO A 182 8.13 7.29 9.55
CA PRO A 182 8.63 8.56 10.11
C PRO A 182 8.87 8.49 11.62
N SER A 183 8.09 7.70 12.36
CA SER A 183 8.37 7.46 13.79
C SER A 183 9.68 6.73 14.02
N ILE A 184 10.04 5.74 13.20
CA ILE A 184 11.33 5.05 13.26
C ILE A 184 12.48 6.01 12.95
N GLY A 185 12.33 6.88 11.94
CA GLY A 185 13.30 7.94 11.64
C GLY A 185 13.51 8.90 12.82
N PHE A 186 12.43 9.27 13.51
CA PHE A 186 12.49 10.09 14.72
C PHE A 186 13.19 9.35 15.87
N ILE A 187 12.96 8.05 16.05
CA ILE A 187 13.68 7.23 17.04
C ILE A 187 15.19 7.27 16.77
N GLY A 188 15.62 7.12 15.52
CA GLY A 188 17.03 7.24 15.15
C GLY A 188 17.62 8.62 15.41
N THR A 189 16.79 9.67 15.29
CA THR A 189 17.17 11.05 15.63
C THR A 189 17.37 11.23 17.13
N VAL A 190 16.42 10.74 17.94
CA VAL A 190 16.52 10.77 19.40
C VAL A 190 17.76 10.01 19.86
N ARG A 191 18.04 8.84 19.26
CA ARG A 191 19.25 8.07 19.55
C ARG A 191 20.52 8.86 19.20
N GLY A 192 20.64 9.35 17.97
CA GLY A 192 21.84 10.07 17.54
C GLY A 192 22.09 11.37 18.33
N ILE A 193 21.04 12.10 18.70
CA ILE A 193 21.17 13.27 19.58
C ILE A 193 21.57 12.86 21.00
N GLY A 194 20.97 11.80 21.55
CA GLY A 194 21.35 11.26 22.86
C GLY A 194 22.82 10.85 22.91
N ASP A 195 23.29 10.14 21.89
CA ASP A 195 24.69 9.71 21.75
C ASP A 195 25.64 10.91 21.61
N ALA A 196 25.21 11.98 20.93
CA ALA A 196 25.98 13.21 20.80
C ALA A 196 26.12 13.95 22.15
N LEU A 197 25.00 14.10 22.87
CA LEU A 197 24.99 14.77 24.18
C LEU A 197 25.81 14.01 25.22
N GLY A 198 25.79 12.67 25.18
CA GLY A 198 26.64 11.83 26.04
C GLY A 198 28.14 12.06 25.82
N GLN A 199 28.54 12.62 24.68
CA GLN A 199 29.92 12.93 24.31
C GLN A 199 30.23 14.43 24.36
N ALA A 200 29.31 15.26 24.84
CA ALA A 200 29.46 16.71 24.85
C ALA A 200 30.70 17.19 25.63
N TYR A 201 31.07 16.49 26.70
CA TYR A 201 32.29 16.78 27.46
C TYR A 201 33.55 16.70 26.61
N LYS A 202 33.68 15.68 25.73
CA LYS A 202 34.84 15.53 24.84
C LYS A 202 34.93 16.65 23.82
N ALA A 203 33.78 17.14 23.35
CA ALA A 203 33.71 18.29 22.46
C ALA A 203 34.22 19.57 23.13
N VAL A 204 33.96 19.75 24.43
CA VAL A 204 34.51 20.87 25.21
C VAL A 204 36.03 20.77 25.35
N GLU A 205 36.58 19.56 25.44
CA GLU A 205 38.03 19.31 25.45
C GLU A 205 38.69 19.43 24.06
N GLY A 206 37.91 19.72 23.02
CA GLY A 206 38.39 19.93 21.65
C GLY A 206 38.18 18.75 20.70
N ASP A 207 37.67 17.61 21.17
CA ASP A 207 37.33 16.45 20.33
C ASP A 207 35.84 16.41 19.99
N ILE A 208 35.48 16.99 18.83
CA ILE A 208 34.11 17.03 18.31
C ILE A 208 33.77 15.84 17.40
N SER A 209 34.68 14.90 17.20
CA SER A 209 34.53 13.83 16.20
C SER A 209 33.31 12.95 16.51
N GLY A 210 33.19 12.51 17.76
CA GLY A 210 32.08 11.69 18.24
C GLY A 210 30.72 12.40 18.13
N VAL A 211 30.67 13.68 18.49
CA VAL A 211 29.46 14.51 18.35
C VAL A 211 29.04 14.62 16.87
N THR A 212 30.00 14.86 15.97
CA THR A 212 29.72 15.01 14.53
C THR A 212 29.17 13.74 13.90
N VAL A 213 29.70 12.57 14.29
CA VAL A 213 29.21 11.27 13.82
C VAL A 213 27.79 11.00 14.33
N SER A 214 27.54 11.23 15.62
CA SER A 214 26.23 10.99 16.25
C SER A 214 25.13 11.91 15.68
N LEU A 215 25.43 13.20 15.43
CA LEU A 215 24.50 14.08 14.71
C LEU A 215 24.29 13.63 13.26
N GLY A 216 25.31 13.09 12.60
CA GLY A 216 25.20 12.52 11.26
C GLY A 216 24.17 11.39 11.20
N VAL A 217 24.21 10.48 12.16
CA VAL A 217 23.22 9.39 12.32
C VAL A 217 21.82 9.96 12.51
N ALA A 218 21.66 10.96 13.38
CA ALA A 218 20.37 11.57 13.65
C ALA A 218 19.74 12.17 12.39
N PHE A 219 20.48 13.01 11.67
CA PHE A 219 19.99 13.63 10.44
C PHE A 219 19.68 12.60 9.34
N ASN A 220 20.57 11.62 9.15
CA ASN A 220 20.38 10.59 8.13
C ASN A 220 19.13 9.75 8.40
N SER A 221 18.87 9.40 9.67
CA SER A 221 17.71 8.58 10.05
C SER A 221 16.40 9.25 9.68
N THR A 222 16.22 10.52 10.06
CA THR A 222 15.02 11.28 9.70
C THR A 222 14.95 11.54 8.20
N PHE A 223 16.05 11.94 7.57
CA PHE A 223 16.05 12.25 6.14
C PHE A 223 15.58 11.05 5.30
N VAL A 224 16.16 9.87 5.53
CA VAL A 224 15.80 8.66 4.80
C VAL A 224 14.34 8.28 5.09
N ALA A 225 13.93 8.28 6.37
CA ALA A 225 12.54 7.94 6.73
C ALA A 225 11.52 8.85 6.06
N LEU A 226 11.76 10.16 6.00
CA LEU A 226 10.86 11.11 5.33
C LEU A 226 10.78 10.86 3.82
N VAL A 227 11.92 10.62 3.16
CA VAL A 227 11.93 10.31 1.72
C VAL A 227 11.13 9.04 1.43
N LEU A 228 11.35 7.97 2.21
CA LEU A 228 10.60 6.72 2.03
C LEU A 228 9.10 6.90 2.36
N SER A 229 8.77 7.70 3.37
CA SER A 229 7.38 8.01 3.74
C SER A 229 6.64 8.74 2.61
N ILE A 230 7.29 9.70 1.93
CA ILE A 230 6.71 10.38 0.76
C ILE A 230 6.36 9.39 -0.34
N ILE A 231 7.27 8.45 -0.64
CA ILE A 231 7.05 7.42 -1.67
C ILE A 231 5.85 6.54 -1.31
N ILE A 232 5.76 6.08 -0.06
CA ILE A 232 4.63 5.25 0.38
C ILE A 232 3.32 6.02 0.34
N MET A 233 3.30 7.25 0.87
CA MET A 233 2.09 8.07 0.89
C MET A 233 1.57 8.35 -0.52
N PHE A 234 2.47 8.59 -1.49
CA PHE A 234 2.08 8.70 -2.89
C PHE A 234 1.44 7.42 -3.41
N CYS A 235 2.07 6.26 -3.22
CA CYS A 235 1.54 4.98 -3.70
C CYS A 235 0.19 4.63 -3.05
N LEU A 236 0.07 4.85 -1.74
CA LEU A 236 -1.17 4.65 -0.98
C LEU A 236 -2.29 5.54 -1.53
N HIS A 237 -2.00 6.82 -1.77
CA HIS A 237 -2.98 7.74 -2.34
C HIS A 237 -3.45 7.31 -3.73
N GLN A 238 -2.54 6.89 -4.61
CA GLN A 238 -2.91 6.40 -5.95
C GLN A 238 -3.80 5.15 -5.88
N LEU A 239 -3.47 4.20 -5.00
CA LEU A 239 -4.28 3.00 -4.82
C LEU A 239 -5.68 3.32 -4.28
N GLN A 240 -5.76 4.17 -3.25
CA GLN A 240 -7.03 4.60 -2.65
C GLN A 240 -7.91 5.29 -3.71
N LEU A 241 -7.34 6.25 -4.46
CA LEU A 241 -8.07 6.94 -5.52
C LEU A 241 -8.58 5.98 -6.60
N SER A 242 -7.78 4.97 -6.96
CA SER A 242 -8.18 3.93 -7.92
C SER A 242 -9.34 3.07 -7.40
N GLN A 243 -9.33 2.73 -6.12
CA GLN A 243 -10.38 1.95 -5.46
C GLN A 243 -11.69 2.75 -5.32
N GLU A 244 -11.61 4.01 -4.92
CA GLU A 244 -12.77 4.91 -4.87
C GLU A 244 -13.42 5.09 -6.25
N ARG A 245 -12.60 5.26 -7.30
CA ARG A 245 -13.10 5.35 -8.68
C ARG A 245 -13.79 4.06 -9.12
N LEU A 246 -13.22 2.89 -8.82
CA LEU A 246 -13.83 1.60 -9.13
C LEU A 246 -15.25 1.51 -8.53
N VAL A 247 -15.42 1.85 -7.25
CA VAL A 247 -16.74 1.83 -6.59
C VAL A 247 -17.73 2.75 -7.30
N LEU A 248 -17.32 3.99 -7.60
CA LEU A 248 -18.15 4.95 -8.33
C LEU A 248 -18.48 4.50 -9.75
N ASP A 249 -17.55 3.83 -10.44
CA ASP A 249 -17.76 3.27 -11.77
C ASP A 249 -18.76 2.11 -11.74
N CYS A 250 -18.67 1.23 -10.74
CA CYS A 250 -19.64 0.15 -10.52
C CYS A 250 -21.06 0.69 -10.30
N GLN A 251 -21.22 1.70 -9.45
CA GLN A 251 -22.52 2.33 -9.21
C GLN A 251 -23.07 2.96 -10.50
N ARG A 252 -22.25 3.73 -11.22
CA ARG A 252 -22.63 4.34 -12.50
C ARG A 252 -22.98 3.30 -13.56
N TYR A 253 -22.30 2.16 -13.56
CA TYR A 253 -22.59 1.05 -14.45
C TYR A 253 -24.00 0.51 -14.16
N ALA A 254 -24.30 0.18 -12.90
CA ALA A 254 -25.60 -0.35 -12.50
C ALA A 254 -26.73 0.64 -12.83
N ASP A 255 -26.54 1.94 -12.58
CA ASP A 255 -27.52 2.98 -12.92
C ASP A 255 -27.82 3.01 -14.42
N LYS A 256 -26.78 3.04 -15.25
CA LYS A 256 -26.92 3.22 -16.70
C LYS A 256 -27.34 1.95 -17.44
N ARG A 257 -26.80 0.80 -17.03
CA ARG A 257 -26.93 -0.47 -17.76
C ARG A 257 -28.04 -1.35 -17.21
N LEU A 258 -28.41 -1.22 -15.94
CA LEU A 258 -29.48 -2.01 -15.34
C LEU A 258 -30.70 -1.15 -15.01
N LEU A 259 -30.59 -0.20 -14.07
CA LEU A 259 -31.72 0.51 -13.48
C LEU A 259 -32.59 1.25 -14.52
N ARG A 260 -31.97 1.87 -15.53
CA ARG A 260 -32.69 2.58 -16.61
C ARG A 260 -33.63 1.69 -17.43
N HIS A 261 -33.39 0.38 -17.47
CA HIS A 261 -34.17 -0.57 -18.26
C HIS A 261 -35.28 -1.25 -17.44
N LEU A 262 -35.27 -1.11 -16.11
CA LEU A 262 -36.25 -1.79 -15.26
C LEU A 262 -37.62 -1.13 -15.36
N VAL A 263 -38.67 -1.94 -15.48
CA VAL A 263 -40.06 -1.49 -15.50
C VAL A 263 -40.90 -2.38 -14.59
N ASN A 264 -41.80 -1.76 -13.80
CA ASN A 264 -42.75 -2.45 -12.92
C ASN A 264 -43.97 -2.95 -13.69
#